data_AF-F8MT72-F1
#
_entry.id   AF-F8MT72-F1
#
_cell.length_a   1.000
_cell.length_b   1.000
_cell.length_c   1.000
_cell.angle_alpha   90.00
_cell.angle_beta   90.00
_cell.angle_gamma   90.00
#
_symmetry.space_group_name_H-M   'P 1'
#
loop_
_entity.id
_entity.type
_entity.pdbx_description
1 polymer ?
#
loop_
_entity_poly.entity_id
_entity_poly.type
_entity_poly.pdbx_seq_one_letter_code
_entity_poly.pdbx_strand_id
1 'polypeptide(L)'
;MASKDNQGSGAFIRSESAFRNFIFPDSNAPFPAEKGRYALTSIVRILKGLENIIDLYELHPSMGPKGWYFSGEGSSLPVDPLYGFKYLPDLYKKADPSFTGPFTVPMLWDKKTHTVVNNESSEIIRMLTTAFDHLLPEHLREVNRPGGGLYPKHLQSSIDEVNSWVYNLINNGVYKTGFATTQQAYDANLYPLFEGLDRVEQLLSSPAPSDGGSPETKSRKYLLGDNLTETDVRSNAFKE
;
A
#
# COMPACT_ATOMS: atom_id res chain seq x y z
N MET A 1 4.40 14.18 -8.52
CA MET A 1 5.27 13.21 -7.79
C MET A 1 6.56 13.93 -7.45
N ALA A 2 7.07 13.88 -6.21
CA ALA A 2 8.33 14.55 -5.89
C ALA A 2 9.50 13.59 -6.06
N SER A 3 10.38 13.91 -7.00
CA SER A 3 11.66 13.25 -7.23
C SER A 3 12.77 14.27 -7.24
N LYS A 4 13.97 13.82 -6.90
CA LYS A 4 15.20 14.56 -7.16
C LYS A 4 15.88 13.90 -8.34
N ASP A 5 16.28 14.71 -9.32
CA ASP A 5 17.27 14.28 -10.31
C ASP A 5 18.61 14.15 -9.61
N ASN A 6 19.24 12.99 -9.73
CA ASN A 6 20.59 12.80 -9.20
C ASN A 6 21.60 13.45 -10.14
N GLN A 7 21.85 14.75 -9.94
CA GLN A 7 23.00 15.53 -10.42
C GLN A 7 23.62 15.03 -11.75
N GLY A 8 22.80 14.91 -12.81
CA GLY A 8 23.26 14.56 -14.16
C GLY A 8 23.21 13.07 -14.57
N SER A 9 22.91 12.13 -13.67
CA SER A 9 22.78 10.70 -14.03
C SER A 9 21.47 10.34 -14.75
N GLY A 10 20.43 11.16 -14.58
CA GLY A 10 19.09 10.94 -15.13
C GLY A 10 18.28 9.82 -14.47
N ALA A 11 18.76 9.30 -13.34
CA ALA A 11 18.05 8.29 -12.54
C ALA A 11 17.00 8.93 -11.62
N PHE A 12 15.80 8.36 -11.62
CA PHE A 12 14.73 8.73 -10.70
C PHE A 12 15.00 8.20 -9.29
N ILE A 13 14.95 9.09 -8.30
CA ILE A 13 15.02 8.75 -6.88
C ILE A 13 13.69 9.11 -6.21
N ARG A 14 13.06 8.09 -5.60
CA ARG A 14 11.83 8.25 -4.82
C ARG A 14 12.16 8.88 -3.47
N SER A 15 11.41 9.93 -3.12
CA SER A 15 11.48 10.53 -1.79
C SER A 15 10.91 9.59 -0.74
N GLU A 16 11.54 9.50 0.43
CA GLU A 16 11.04 8.69 1.55
C GLU A 16 9.78 9.32 2.19
N SER A 17 8.93 8.45 2.73
CA SER A 17 7.74 8.81 3.50
C SER A 17 8.13 9.37 4.87
N ALA A 18 7.52 10.49 5.28
CA ALA A 18 7.91 11.24 6.48
C ALA A 18 7.12 10.87 7.74
N PHE A 19 5.85 10.50 7.61
CA PHE A 19 5.00 10.13 8.75
C PHE A 19 4.99 8.60 8.87
N ARG A 20 5.51 8.09 9.99
CA ARG A 20 5.82 6.66 10.19
C ARG A 20 5.31 6.10 11.52
N ASN A 21 4.21 6.66 12.04
CA ASN A 21 3.60 6.16 13.28
C ASN A 21 2.70 4.95 13.01
N PHE A 22 2.35 4.23 14.07
CA PHE A 22 1.57 3.00 14.00
C PHE A 22 0.29 3.05 14.83
N ILE A 23 -0.77 2.44 14.30
CA ILE A 23 -1.99 2.14 15.04
C ILE A 23 -1.82 0.81 15.79
N PHE A 24 -2.18 0.78 17.07
CA PHE A 24 -2.10 -0.42 17.90
C PHE A 24 -3.47 -0.81 18.48
N PRO A 25 -3.73 -2.09 18.76
CA PRO A 25 -4.96 -2.52 19.45
C PRO A 25 -5.10 -1.98 20.88
N ASP A 26 -4.00 -1.62 21.53
CA ASP A 26 -4.00 -1.08 22.89
C ASP A 26 -4.66 0.30 22.94
N SER A 27 -5.68 0.45 23.78
CA SER A 27 -6.38 1.72 24.03
C SER A 27 -5.48 2.83 24.58
N ASN A 28 -4.35 2.49 25.20
CA ASN A 28 -3.39 3.44 25.75
C ASN A 28 -2.29 3.84 24.76
N ALA A 29 -2.26 3.23 23.57
CA ALA A 29 -1.30 3.61 22.54
C ALA A 29 -1.54 5.07 22.08
N PRO A 30 -0.53 5.76 21.53
CA PRO A 30 -0.72 7.10 20.96
C PRO A 30 -1.82 7.13 19.87
N PHE A 31 -1.88 6.06 19.07
CA PHE A 31 -2.90 5.83 18.04
C PHE A 31 -3.56 4.45 18.29
N PRO A 32 -4.57 4.38 19.18
CA PRO A 32 -5.33 3.16 19.44
C PRO A 32 -6.31 2.86 18.30
N ALA A 33 -6.50 1.59 17.95
CA ALA A 33 -7.47 1.17 16.94
C ALA A 33 -8.91 1.39 17.45
N GLU A 34 -9.56 2.44 16.96
CA GLU A 34 -10.89 2.87 17.38
C GLU A 34 -11.81 3.08 16.17
N LYS A 35 -13.06 2.59 16.27
CA LYS A 35 -14.08 2.79 15.25
C LYS A 35 -14.37 4.29 15.06
N GLY A 36 -14.35 4.73 13.81
CA GLY A 36 -14.68 6.10 13.44
C GLY A 36 -13.61 7.13 13.80
N ARG A 37 -12.38 6.73 14.14
CA ARG A 37 -11.28 7.66 14.43
C ARG A 37 -10.42 8.01 13.20
N TYR A 38 -10.27 7.07 12.27
CA TYR A 38 -9.30 7.20 11.17
C TYR A 38 -9.96 7.36 9.81
N ALA A 39 -9.26 8.01 8.88
CA ALA A 39 -9.64 8.08 7.47
C ALA A 39 -8.46 7.70 6.56
N LEU A 40 -8.72 6.93 5.49
CA LEU A 40 -7.70 6.38 4.59
C LEU A 40 -8.29 5.87 3.26
N THR A 41 -7.49 5.94 2.18
CA THR A 41 -7.72 5.21 0.92
C THR A 41 -6.85 3.95 0.85
N SER A 42 -7.43 2.75 0.88
CA SER A 42 -6.67 1.48 0.75
C SER A 42 -7.59 0.31 0.38
N ILE A 43 -7.15 -0.58 -0.52
CA ILE A 43 -7.87 -1.82 -0.86
C ILE A 43 -7.95 -2.79 0.33
N VAL A 44 -6.97 -2.76 1.23
CA VAL A 44 -6.96 -3.61 2.43
C VAL A 44 -8.09 -3.25 3.38
N ARG A 45 -8.60 -2.00 3.34
CA ARG A 45 -9.81 -1.60 4.05
C ARG A 45 -11.01 -2.47 3.66
N ILE A 46 -11.17 -2.75 2.37
CA ILE A 46 -12.27 -3.59 1.85
C ILE A 46 -11.99 -5.06 2.17
N LEU A 47 -10.77 -5.54 1.91
CA LEU A 47 -10.42 -6.93 2.18
C LEU A 47 -10.67 -7.29 3.65
N LYS A 48 -10.31 -6.42 4.59
CA LYS A 48 -10.48 -6.66 6.03
C LYS A 48 -11.88 -6.34 6.58
N GLY A 49 -12.81 -5.83 5.77
CA GLY A 49 -14.14 -5.47 6.27
C GLY A 49 -14.14 -4.24 7.18
N LEU A 50 -13.21 -3.31 6.97
CA LEU A 50 -13.00 -2.12 7.79
C LEU A 50 -13.85 -0.92 7.36
N GLU A 51 -14.79 -1.10 6.43
CA GLU A 51 -15.51 0.01 5.82
C GLU A 51 -16.36 0.81 6.81
N ASN A 52 -16.88 0.12 7.83
CA ASN A 52 -17.65 0.72 8.92
C ASN A 52 -16.77 1.19 10.10
N ILE A 53 -15.45 1.02 10.01
CA ILE A 53 -14.49 1.32 11.08
C ILE A 53 -13.59 2.50 10.70
N ILE A 54 -13.14 2.54 9.44
CA ILE A 54 -12.24 3.55 8.90
C ILE A 54 -12.95 4.26 7.74
N ASP A 55 -13.00 5.58 7.78
CA ASP A 55 -13.62 6.37 6.73
C ASP A 55 -12.75 6.40 5.47
N LEU A 56 -13.37 6.58 4.31
CA LEU A 56 -12.69 6.71 3.02
C LEU A 56 -12.93 8.11 2.46
N TYR A 57 -11.85 8.88 2.26
CA TYR A 57 -11.92 10.20 1.62
C TYR A 57 -11.22 10.14 0.27
N GLU A 58 -12.01 10.18 -0.80
CA GLU A 58 -11.50 10.05 -2.17
C GLU A 58 -11.14 11.41 -2.78
N LEU A 59 -9.92 11.48 -3.28
CA LEU A 59 -9.38 12.60 -4.05
C LEU A 59 -9.67 12.37 -5.54
N HIS A 60 -9.56 13.43 -6.34
CA HIS A 60 -9.66 13.32 -7.79
C HIS A 60 -8.54 12.38 -8.33
N PRO A 61 -8.83 11.46 -9.26
CA PRO A 61 -7.87 10.46 -9.72
C PRO A 61 -6.65 11.04 -10.46
N SER A 62 -6.81 12.22 -11.06
CA SER A 62 -5.70 12.96 -11.69
C SER A 62 -5.19 14.08 -10.79
N MET A 63 -3.87 14.18 -10.64
CA MET A 63 -3.24 15.30 -9.94
C MET A 63 -3.44 16.61 -10.70
N GLY A 64 -3.88 17.65 -10.00
CA GLY A 64 -3.98 19.01 -10.54
C GLY A 64 -2.68 19.81 -10.36
N PRO A 65 -2.65 21.10 -10.76
CA PRO A 65 -1.47 21.95 -10.65
C PRO A 65 -0.92 22.13 -9.22
N LYS A 66 -1.77 22.00 -8.20
CA LYS A 66 -1.40 22.06 -6.77
C LYS A 66 -1.25 20.67 -6.13
N GLY A 67 -1.17 19.63 -6.94
CA GLY A 67 -1.13 18.24 -6.50
C GLY A 67 -2.51 17.62 -6.34
N TRP A 68 -2.63 16.67 -5.41
CA TRP A 68 -3.88 15.97 -5.13
C TRP A 68 -4.93 16.91 -4.55
N TYR A 69 -6.17 16.77 -4.99
CA TYR A 69 -7.27 17.65 -4.63
C TYR A 69 -8.61 16.92 -4.64
N PHE A 70 -9.58 17.47 -3.91
CA PHE A 70 -10.97 17.05 -3.88
C PHE A 70 -11.70 17.75 -5.02
N SER A 71 -12.36 17.06 -5.94
CA SER A 71 -13.07 17.71 -7.06
C SER A 71 -14.57 17.88 -6.81
N GLY A 72 -15.22 16.91 -6.18
CA GLY A 72 -16.68 16.77 -6.14
C GLY A 72 -17.24 16.04 -7.35
N GLU A 73 -16.36 15.47 -8.18
CA GLU A 73 -16.71 14.77 -9.41
C GLU A 73 -16.46 13.25 -9.25
N GLY A 74 -17.35 12.44 -9.80
CA GLY A 74 -17.27 10.99 -9.67
C GLY A 74 -17.36 10.56 -8.20
N SER A 75 -16.39 9.75 -7.75
CA SER A 75 -16.29 9.35 -6.33
C SER A 75 -15.53 10.36 -5.47
N SER A 76 -14.89 11.37 -6.05
CA SER A 76 -14.13 12.34 -5.27
C SER A 76 -15.05 13.25 -4.47
N LEU A 77 -14.72 13.46 -3.20
CA LEU A 77 -15.43 14.43 -2.36
C LEU A 77 -15.27 15.86 -2.89
N PRO A 78 -16.22 16.78 -2.64
CA PRO A 78 -16.11 18.17 -3.07
C PRO A 78 -14.99 18.94 -2.36
N VAL A 79 -14.80 18.62 -1.07
CA VAL A 79 -13.76 19.10 -0.15
C VAL A 79 -13.50 18.02 0.90
N ASP A 80 -12.42 18.15 1.67
CA ASP A 80 -12.23 17.30 2.84
C ASP A 80 -13.36 17.55 3.86
N PRO A 81 -13.95 16.50 4.47
CA PRO A 81 -15.12 16.65 5.33
C PRO A 81 -14.78 17.08 6.77
N LEU A 82 -13.49 17.20 7.12
CA LEU A 82 -13.06 17.60 8.47
C LEU A 82 -12.87 19.12 8.57
N TYR A 83 -12.30 19.73 7.53
CA TYR A 83 -11.88 21.14 7.56
C TYR A 83 -12.31 21.93 6.32
N GLY A 84 -12.86 21.27 5.29
CA GLY A 84 -13.32 21.94 4.06
C GLY A 84 -12.20 22.34 3.10
N PHE A 85 -10.99 21.80 3.25
CA PHE A 85 -9.88 22.01 2.34
C PHE A 85 -10.11 21.37 0.98
N LYS A 86 -9.64 22.06 -0.06
CA LYS A 86 -9.72 21.59 -1.44
C LYS A 86 -8.52 20.72 -1.82
N TYR A 87 -7.37 20.89 -1.16
CA TYR A 87 -6.11 20.29 -1.58
C TYR A 87 -5.47 19.45 -0.47
N LEU A 88 -4.93 18.29 -0.83
CA LEU A 88 -4.21 17.40 0.11
C LEU A 88 -3.02 18.08 0.82
N PRO A 89 -2.22 18.95 0.17
CA PRO A 89 -1.19 19.74 0.85
C PRO A 89 -1.67 20.51 2.08
N ASP A 90 -2.92 20.98 2.11
CA ASP A 90 -3.45 21.73 3.24
C ASP A 90 -3.62 20.83 4.48
N LEU A 91 -3.97 19.54 4.28
CA LEU A 91 -4.01 18.53 5.35
C LEU A 91 -2.61 18.24 5.91
N TYR A 92 -1.61 18.08 5.04
CA TYR A 92 -0.23 17.91 5.49
C TYR A 92 0.27 19.11 6.31
N LYS A 93 0.01 20.33 5.85
CA LYS A 93 0.35 21.56 6.57
C LYS A 93 -0.44 21.74 7.86
N LYS A 94 -1.66 21.19 7.92
CA LYS A 94 -2.46 21.15 9.16
C LYS A 94 -1.81 20.25 10.21
N ALA A 95 -1.25 19.11 9.79
CA ALA A 95 -0.52 18.19 10.67
C ALA A 95 0.83 18.74 11.10
N ASP A 96 1.57 19.34 10.17
CA ASP A 96 2.87 19.98 10.41
C ASP A 96 3.06 21.20 9.49
N PRO A 97 2.95 22.43 9.99
CA PRO A 97 3.12 23.65 9.19
C PRO A 97 4.52 23.80 8.58
N SER A 98 5.52 23.10 9.12
CA SER A 98 6.91 23.12 8.63
C SER A 98 7.21 22.03 7.61
N PHE A 99 6.23 21.18 7.27
CA PHE A 99 6.42 20.07 6.33
C PHE A 99 6.75 20.55 4.92
N THR A 100 7.94 20.17 4.43
CA THR A 100 8.44 20.49 3.09
C THR A 100 8.56 19.25 2.18
N GLY A 101 8.08 18.09 2.63
CA GLY A 101 8.15 16.84 1.89
C GLY A 101 7.08 16.71 0.80
N PRO A 102 7.04 15.56 0.11
CA PRO A 102 6.00 15.28 -0.87
C PRO A 102 4.62 15.09 -0.22
N PHE A 103 3.60 15.66 -0.84
CA PHE A 103 2.20 15.44 -0.47
C PHE A 103 1.67 14.18 -1.20
N THR A 104 1.80 13.02 -0.57
CA THR A 104 1.52 11.71 -1.20
C THR A 104 0.20 11.10 -0.75
N VAL A 105 -0.29 10.15 -1.54
CA VAL A 105 -1.28 9.16 -1.12
C VAL A 105 -0.63 7.77 -1.10
N PRO A 106 -1.10 6.84 -0.26
CA PRO A 106 -2.14 7.00 0.75
C PRO A 106 -1.72 7.90 1.92
N MET A 107 -2.70 8.48 2.62
CA MET A 107 -2.54 9.21 3.88
C MET A 107 -3.49 8.59 4.91
N LEU A 108 -2.94 8.07 6.01
CA LEU A 108 -3.72 7.63 7.17
C LEU A 108 -3.84 8.79 8.15
N TRP A 109 -5.04 9.36 8.27
CA TRP A 109 -5.33 10.52 9.10
C TRP A 109 -5.98 10.14 10.43
N ASP A 110 -5.54 10.75 11.53
CA ASP A 110 -6.21 10.68 12.83
C ASP A 110 -7.10 11.91 13.05
N LYS A 111 -8.42 11.69 13.10
CA LYS A 111 -9.39 12.76 13.31
C LYS A 111 -9.38 13.33 14.72
N LYS A 112 -8.91 12.59 15.73
CA LYS A 112 -8.87 13.07 17.12
C LYS A 112 -7.68 13.98 17.38
N THR A 113 -6.50 13.62 16.90
CA THR A 113 -5.28 14.41 17.11
C THR A 113 -4.98 15.37 15.95
N HIS A 114 -5.80 15.35 14.90
CA HIS A 114 -5.69 16.21 13.73
C HIS A 114 -4.30 16.15 13.06
N THR A 115 -3.76 14.93 12.92
CA THR A 115 -2.44 14.69 12.34
C THR A 115 -2.42 13.50 11.38
N VAL A 116 -1.36 13.44 10.56
CA VAL A 116 -1.06 12.26 9.73
C VAL A 116 -0.40 11.21 10.62
N VAL A 117 -1.01 10.03 10.72
CA VAL A 117 -0.42 8.89 11.43
C VAL A 117 0.72 8.32 10.60
N ASN A 118 0.42 7.99 9.34
CA ASN A 118 1.35 7.33 8.44
C ASN A 118 1.05 7.67 6.97
N ASN A 119 2.07 7.80 6.13
CA ASN A 119 1.93 7.97 4.68
C ASN A 119 2.78 6.97 3.86
N GLU A 120 3.22 5.89 4.49
CA GLU A 120 3.92 4.75 3.91
C GLU A 120 2.93 3.58 3.69
N SER A 121 2.61 3.29 2.43
CA SER A 121 1.56 2.31 2.09
C SER A 121 1.86 0.91 2.59
N SER A 122 3.13 0.50 2.61
CA SER A 122 3.53 -0.84 3.06
C SER A 122 3.28 -1.05 4.55
N GLU A 123 3.56 -0.04 5.37
CA GLU A 123 3.27 -0.05 6.81
C GLU A 123 1.77 0.04 7.08
N ILE A 124 1.07 0.89 6.33
CA ILE A 124 -0.39 1.02 6.44
C ILE A 124 -1.09 -0.32 6.19
N ILE A 125 -0.70 -1.05 5.14
CA ILE A 125 -1.25 -2.38 4.86
C ILE A 125 -1.04 -3.31 6.07
N ARG A 126 0.20 -3.41 6.57
CA ARG A 126 0.54 -4.24 7.74
C ARG A 126 -0.28 -3.89 8.98
N MET A 127 -0.47 -2.61 9.24
CA MET A 127 -1.30 -2.13 10.35
C MET A 127 -2.75 -2.57 10.21
N LEU A 128 -3.36 -2.32 9.04
CA LEU A 128 -4.76 -2.65 8.79
C LEU A 128 -5.03 -4.16 8.88
N THR A 129 -4.03 -4.98 8.55
CA THR A 129 -4.13 -6.44 8.61
C THR A 129 -4.49 -6.95 10.01
N THR A 130 -4.04 -6.30 11.10
CA THR A 130 -4.20 -6.84 12.46
C THR A 130 -4.68 -5.84 13.51
N ALA A 131 -4.39 -4.55 13.39
CA ALA A 131 -4.63 -3.58 14.48
C ALA A 131 -6.11 -3.49 14.89
N PHE A 132 -7.02 -3.70 13.94
CA PHE A 132 -8.47 -3.59 14.13
C PHE A 132 -9.17 -4.94 14.32
N ASP A 133 -8.45 -6.06 14.36
CA ASP A 133 -9.06 -7.40 14.43
C ASP A 133 -10.02 -7.57 15.62
N HIS A 134 -9.70 -6.94 16.75
CA HIS A 134 -10.54 -7.01 17.95
C HIS A 134 -11.92 -6.32 17.77
N LEU A 135 -12.05 -5.42 16.78
CA LEU A 135 -13.31 -4.76 16.43
C LEU A 135 -14.08 -5.50 15.32
N LEU A 136 -13.46 -6.51 14.68
CA LEU A 136 -14.06 -7.25 13.59
C LEU A 136 -14.84 -8.49 14.09
N PRO A 137 -15.92 -8.88 13.38
CA PRO A 137 -16.53 -10.19 13.52
C PRO A 137 -15.49 -11.31 13.38
N GLU A 138 -15.68 -12.40 14.11
CA GLU A 138 -14.69 -13.48 14.20
C GLU A 138 -14.23 -14.00 12.82
N HIS A 139 -15.15 -14.21 11.88
CA HIS A 139 -14.83 -14.71 10.53
C HIS A 139 -14.02 -13.73 9.65
N LEU A 140 -13.89 -12.45 10.04
CA LEU A 140 -13.10 -11.43 9.33
C LEU A 140 -11.73 -11.18 9.99
N ARG A 141 -11.50 -11.70 11.20
CA ARG A 141 -10.21 -11.60 11.89
C ARG A 141 -9.15 -12.36 11.14
N GLU A 142 -7.93 -11.85 11.16
CA GLU A 142 -6.82 -12.31 10.32
C GLU A 142 -6.59 -13.82 10.43
N VAL A 143 -6.52 -14.31 11.68
CA VAL A 143 -6.26 -15.71 11.99
C VAL A 143 -7.33 -16.68 11.47
N ASN A 144 -8.54 -16.17 11.18
CA ASN A 144 -9.68 -16.97 10.73
C ASN A 144 -9.88 -16.89 9.21
N ARG A 145 -9.05 -16.13 8.50
CA ARG A 145 -9.07 -16.04 7.04
C ARG A 145 -8.40 -17.28 6.43
N PRO A 146 -8.77 -17.67 5.19
CA PRO A 146 -8.08 -18.74 4.48
C PRO A 146 -6.56 -18.55 4.50
N GLY A 147 -5.80 -19.60 4.79
CA GLY A 147 -4.33 -19.56 4.90
C GLY A 147 -3.79 -18.77 6.10
N GLY A 148 -4.63 -18.30 7.02
CA GLY A 148 -4.24 -17.42 8.12
C GLY A 148 -4.14 -15.94 7.73
N GLY A 149 -4.73 -15.56 6.59
CA GLY A 149 -4.88 -14.16 6.15
C GLY A 149 -3.77 -13.65 5.24
N LEU A 150 -3.63 -12.33 5.21
CA LEU A 150 -2.69 -11.58 4.39
C LEU A 150 -1.24 -11.69 4.87
N TYR A 151 -0.99 -11.86 6.18
CA TYR A 151 0.38 -11.96 6.73
C TYR A 151 0.56 -13.08 7.79
N PRO A 152 0.34 -14.36 7.42
CA PRO A 152 0.38 -15.48 8.34
C PRO A 152 1.81 -15.83 8.76
N LYS A 153 2.00 -16.21 10.04
CA LYS A 153 3.31 -16.48 10.66
C LYS A 153 4.23 -17.41 9.85
N HIS A 154 3.67 -18.47 9.26
CA HIS A 154 4.44 -19.48 8.54
C HIS A 154 4.95 -19.02 7.16
N LEU A 155 4.43 -17.91 6.62
CA LEU A 155 4.87 -17.34 5.34
C LEU A 155 5.60 -16.00 5.47
N GLN A 156 5.78 -15.46 6.67
CA GLN A 156 6.32 -14.10 6.87
C GLN A 156 7.65 -13.87 6.17
N SER A 157 8.62 -14.79 6.34
CA SER A 157 9.92 -14.68 5.69
C SER A 157 9.82 -14.66 4.17
N SER A 158 8.99 -15.53 3.58
CA SER A 158 8.77 -15.58 2.13
C SER A 158 8.02 -14.35 1.62
N ILE A 159 7.05 -13.84 2.39
CA ILE A 159 6.35 -12.59 2.08
C ILE A 159 7.33 -11.41 2.07
N ASP A 160 8.19 -11.32 3.08
CA ASP A 160 9.16 -10.22 3.20
C ASP A 160 10.21 -10.27 2.09
N GLU A 161 10.69 -11.47 1.75
CA GLU A 161 11.59 -11.69 0.62
C GLU A 161 10.94 -11.26 -0.71
N VAL A 162 9.72 -11.74 -0.98
CA VAL A 162 9.03 -11.44 -2.24
C VAL A 162 8.69 -9.97 -2.36
N ASN A 163 8.14 -9.38 -1.30
CA ASN A 163 7.83 -7.96 -1.26
C ASN A 163 9.04 -7.06 -1.50
N SER A 164 10.23 -7.47 -1.03
CA SER A 164 11.45 -6.71 -1.21
C SER A 164 11.82 -6.59 -2.69
N TRP A 165 11.89 -7.71 -3.42
CA TRP A 165 12.24 -7.64 -4.84
C TRP A 165 11.08 -7.15 -5.71
N VAL A 166 9.82 -7.47 -5.38
CA VAL A 166 8.64 -6.90 -6.08
C VAL A 166 8.65 -5.38 -5.95
N TYR A 167 8.92 -4.83 -4.77
CA TYR A 167 8.99 -3.38 -4.60
C TYR A 167 10.12 -2.78 -5.46
N ASN A 168 11.33 -3.36 -5.38
CA ASN A 168 12.50 -2.78 -6.02
C ASN A 168 12.50 -2.90 -7.54
N LEU A 169 12.05 -4.05 -8.07
CA LEU A 169 12.08 -4.40 -9.48
C LEU A 169 10.80 -4.01 -10.21
N ILE A 170 9.63 -4.09 -9.55
CA ILE A 170 8.33 -3.87 -10.20
C ILE A 170 7.73 -2.55 -9.73
N ASN A 171 7.29 -2.47 -8.47
CA ASN A 171 6.47 -1.34 -8.01
C ASN A 171 7.20 0.00 -8.11
N ASN A 172 8.48 0.03 -7.76
CA ASN A 172 9.35 1.19 -7.95
C ASN A 172 10.09 1.14 -9.29
N GLY A 173 10.31 -0.05 -9.86
CA GLY A 173 10.99 -0.22 -11.14
C GLY A 173 10.27 0.46 -12.30
N VAL A 174 8.94 0.35 -12.38
CA VAL A 174 8.15 1.06 -13.41
C VAL A 174 8.33 2.59 -13.32
N TYR A 175 8.46 3.16 -12.12
CA TYR A 175 8.75 4.58 -11.94
C TYR A 175 10.19 4.93 -12.30
N LYS A 176 11.16 4.10 -11.90
CA LYS A 176 12.57 4.31 -12.25
C LYS A 176 12.76 4.32 -13.77
N THR A 177 12.10 3.40 -14.47
CA THR A 177 12.10 3.30 -15.93
C THR A 177 11.35 4.48 -16.57
N GLY A 178 10.11 4.73 -16.15
CA GLY A 178 9.25 5.75 -16.78
C GLY A 178 9.65 7.20 -16.53
N PHE A 179 10.36 7.48 -15.43
CA PHE A 179 10.86 8.81 -15.10
C PHE A 179 12.37 8.99 -15.36
N ALA A 180 13.03 8.02 -15.97
CA ALA A 180 14.40 8.18 -16.41
C ALA A 180 14.49 9.31 -17.47
N THR A 181 15.46 10.21 -17.31
CA THR A 181 15.70 11.32 -18.25
C THR A 181 16.87 11.06 -19.21
N THR A 182 17.55 9.91 -19.05
CA THR A 182 18.63 9.44 -19.93
C THR A 182 18.38 8.00 -20.37
N GLN A 183 18.84 7.65 -21.59
CA GLN A 183 18.74 6.27 -22.11
C GLN A 183 19.45 5.27 -21.19
N GLN A 184 20.62 5.64 -20.65
CA GLN A 184 21.37 4.78 -19.74
C GLN A 184 20.59 4.48 -18.45
N ALA A 185 19.94 5.48 -17.85
CA ALA A 185 19.12 5.26 -16.66
C ALA A 185 17.85 4.45 -16.97
N TYR A 186 17.27 4.64 -18.15
CA TYR A 186 16.14 3.84 -18.63
C TYR A 186 16.54 2.37 -18.79
N ASP A 187 17.61 2.07 -19.55
CA ASP A 187 18.07 0.70 -19.81
C ASP A 187 18.48 -0.01 -18.52
N ALA A 188 19.11 0.71 -17.58
CA ALA A 188 19.51 0.17 -16.28
C ALA A 188 18.32 -0.29 -15.42
N ASN A 189 17.09 0.15 -15.70
CA ASN A 189 15.89 -0.25 -14.96
C ASN A 189 14.90 -1.06 -15.80
N LEU A 190 14.94 -0.96 -17.13
CA LEU A 190 14.07 -1.73 -18.02
C LEU A 190 14.31 -3.24 -17.88
N TYR A 191 15.54 -3.71 -17.99
CA TYR A 191 15.81 -5.15 -17.92
C TYR A 191 15.51 -5.74 -16.53
N PRO A 192 15.92 -5.11 -15.40
CA PRO A 192 15.53 -5.60 -14.08
C PRO A 192 14.02 -5.62 -13.83
N LEU A 193 13.26 -4.70 -14.43
CA LEU A 193 11.80 -4.71 -14.37
C LEU A 193 11.24 -5.97 -15.04
N PHE A 194 11.67 -6.29 -16.26
CA PHE A 194 11.24 -7.51 -16.95
C PHE A 194 11.71 -8.78 -16.24
N GLU A 195 12.92 -8.81 -15.67
CA GLU A 195 13.35 -9.91 -14.81
C GLU A 195 12.44 -10.10 -13.60
N GLY A 196 11.97 -9.00 -12.99
CA GLY A 196 10.99 -9.05 -11.91
C GLY A 196 9.66 -9.66 -12.36
N LEU A 197 9.16 -9.26 -13.53
CA LEU A 197 7.93 -9.80 -14.11
C LEU A 197 8.07 -11.28 -14.48
N ASP A 198 9.21 -11.70 -15.03
CA ASP A 198 9.50 -13.10 -15.33
C ASP A 198 9.53 -13.96 -14.06
N ARG A 199 10.07 -13.44 -12.95
CA ARG A 199 10.04 -14.13 -11.65
C ARG A 199 8.61 -14.29 -11.12
N VAL A 200 7.77 -13.25 -11.25
CA VAL A 200 6.34 -13.34 -10.90
C VAL A 200 5.67 -14.43 -11.72
N GLU A 201 5.89 -14.44 -13.03
CA GLU A 201 5.30 -15.44 -13.93
C GLU A 201 5.77 -16.86 -13.59
N GLN A 202 7.06 -17.05 -13.32
CA GLN A 202 7.61 -18.33 -12.87
C GLN A 202 6.96 -18.82 -11.58
N LEU A 203 6.74 -17.94 -10.59
CA LEU A 203 6.07 -18.29 -9.34
C LEU A 203 4.62 -18.73 -9.57
N LEU A 204 3.88 -17.99 -10.41
CA LEU A 204 2.47 -18.29 -10.69
C LEU A 204 2.30 -19.50 -11.61
N SER A 205 3.29 -19.83 -12.44
CA SER A 205 3.27 -20.96 -13.35
C SER A 205 3.90 -22.22 -12.76
N SER A 206 4.59 -22.11 -11.62
CA SER A 206 5.08 -23.26 -10.86
C SER A 206 3.93 -24.05 -10.23
N PRO A 207 4.04 -25.39 -10.13
CA PRO A 207 3.09 -26.19 -9.36
C PRO A 207 3.00 -25.72 -7.91
N ALA A 208 1.80 -25.77 -7.34
CA ALA A 208 1.64 -25.60 -5.89
C ALA A 208 2.46 -26.69 -5.15
N PRO A 209 3.14 -26.37 -4.03
CA PRO A 209 3.73 -27.40 -3.18
C PRO A 209 2.61 -28.36 -2.77
N SER A 210 2.77 -29.64 -3.08
CA SER A 210 1.74 -30.64 -2.78
C SER A 210 1.78 -30.98 -1.30
N ASP A 211 0.69 -30.70 -0.59
CA ASP A 211 0.41 -31.25 0.75
C ASP A 211 0.03 -32.74 0.66
N GLY A 212 0.83 -33.55 -0.05
CA GLY A 212 0.65 -35.01 -0.16
C GLY A 212 -0.40 -35.50 -1.17
N GLY A 213 -0.93 -34.64 -2.06
CA GLY A 213 -1.83 -35.01 -3.16
C GLY A 213 -1.12 -35.16 -4.51
N SER A 214 -1.72 -35.95 -5.43
CA SER A 214 -1.18 -36.35 -6.75
C SER A 214 -0.47 -35.24 -7.54
N PRO A 215 0.51 -35.58 -8.42
CA PRO A 215 1.38 -34.63 -9.13
C PRO A 215 0.70 -33.88 -10.29
N GLU A 216 -0.61 -33.72 -10.28
CA GLU A 216 -1.36 -33.18 -11.42
C GLU A 216 -1.62 -31.67 -11.25
N THR A 217 -0.73 -30.88 -11.83
CA THR A 217 -1.08 -29.75 -12.72
C THR A 217 -2.02 -28.69 -12.15
N LYS A 218 -1.85 -28.28 -10.89
CA LYS A 218 -2.53 -27.08 -10.40
C LYS A 218 -1.53 -25.92 -10.34
N SER A 219 -1.65 -24.98 -11.28
CA SER A 219 -0.95 -23.69 -11.20
C SER A 219 -1.37 -22.99 -9.91
N ARG A 220 -0.40 -22.36 -9.23
CA ARG A 220 -0.70 -21.58 -8.03
C ARG A 220 -1.64 -20.43 -8.37
N LYS A 221 -2.64 -20.21 -7.51
CA LYS A 221 -3.57 -19.08 -7.65
C LYS A 221 -2.94 -17.76 -7.22
N TYR A 222 -2.04 -17.82 -6.23
CA TYR A 222 -1.35 -16.69 -5.61
C TYR A 222 0.17 -16.95 -5.57
N LEU A 223 0.96 -15.90 -5.37
CA LEU A 223 2.43 -15.94 -5.44
C LEU A 223 3.05 -16.92 -4.46
N LEU A 224 2.44 -17.09 -3.29
CA LEU A 224 2.93 -17.94 -2.20
C LEU A 224 2.02 -19.14 -1.90
N GLY A 225 1.18 -19.56 -2.85
CA GLY A 225 0.38 -20.78 -2.75
C GLY A 225 -1.08 -20.58 -3.12
N ASP A 226 -1.97 -21.19 -2.34
CA ASP A 226 -3.41 -21.24 -2.63
C ASP A 226 -4.23 -20.14 -1.94
N ASN A 227 -3.60 -19.37 -1.04
CA ASN A 227 -4.26 -18.31 -0.27
C ASN A 227 -3.69 -16.93 -0.59
N LEU A 228 -4.57 -15.94 -0.62
CA LEU A 228 -4.25 -14.53 -0.81
C LEU A 228 -3.36 -14.02 0.34
N THR A 229 -2.20 -13.46 0.00
CA THR A 229 -1.30 -12.76 0.92
C THR A 229 -1.21 -11.27 0.58
N GLU A 230 -0.61 -10.47 1.46
CA GLU A 230 -0.33 -9.07 1.13
C GLU A 230 0.64 -8.90 -0.05
N THR A 231 1.43 -9.93 -0.36
CA THR A 231 2.34 -9.93 -1.51
C THR A 231 1.56 -9.75 -2.80
N ASP A 232 0.44 -10.47 -2.92
CA ASP A 232 -0.42 -10.41 -4.09
C ASP A 232 -1.16 -9.07 -4.17
N VAL A 233 -1.57 -8.51 -3.02
CA VAL A 233 -2.15 -7.17 -2.94
C VAL A 233 -1.14 -6.09 -3.37
N ARG A 234 0.13 -6.24 -3.01
CA ARG A 234 1.19 -5.26 -3.33
C ARG A 234 1.69 -5.37 -4.76
N SER A 235 1.59 -6.54 -5.38
CA SER A 235 1.98 -6.79 -6.78
C SER A 235 0.81 -6.61 -7.75
N ASN A 236 -0.44 -6.62 -7.27
CA ASN A 236 -1.65 -6.80 -8.07
C ASN A 236 -1.62 -8.08 -8.94
N ALA A 237 -0.91 -9.12 -8.50
CA ALA A 237 -0.74 -10.35 -9.27
C ALA A 237 -1.71 -11.44 -8.81
N PHE A 238 -2.67 -11.80 -9.68
CA PHE A 238 -3.63 -12.89 -9.48
C PHE A 238 -3.87 -13.60 -10.81
N LYS A 239 -4.00 -14.94 -10.79
CA LYS A 239 -4.56 -15.70 -11.93
C LYS A 239 -6.08 -15.85 -11.74
N GLU A 240 -6.83 -15.59 -12.82
CA GLU A 240 -8.28 -15.85 -12.89
C GLU A 240 -8.61 -17.34 -12.76
#